data_AF-A0A973FGR3-F1
#
_entry.id   AF-A0A973FGR3-F1
#
_cell.length_a   1.000
_cell.length_b   1.000
_cell.length_c   1.000
_cell.angle_alpha   90.00
_cell.angle_beta   90.00
_cell.angle_gamma   90.00
#
_symmetry.space_group_name_H-M   'P 1'
#
loop_
_entity.id
_entity.type
_entity.pdbx_description
1 polymer ?
#
loop_
_entity_poly.entity_id
_entity_poly.type
_entity_poly.pdbx_seq_one_letter_code
_entity_poly.pdbx_strand_id
1 'polypeptide(L)'
;MKKKIQKNKDVQSVALTKKIPPEDMKKIIIKSFTRGIDSMSVLEELSSLQLSDFFKNQEQDKALANNFEKVALAFSLESGCILAESVPERYKSFCFELKKKLEQEFDCQTASEKAIVEQAVNAHIKTLSYSRLMNKHKEPEHLSPDKVNMLNFYSREIDRAHRQYISAIETLKFMKQPSLKVNIKTNNAFLAENQQFNSYKNQDNESK
;
A
#
# COMPACT_ATOMS: atom_id res chain seq x y z
N MET A 1 54.56 -58.17 -38.41
CA MET A 1 54.80 -56.89 -39.14
C MET A 1 54.30 -55.73 -38.29
N LYS A 2 55.17 -54.75 -38.07
CA LYS A 2 54.95 -53.54 -37.24
C LYS A 2 53.99 -52.57 -37.94
N LYS A 3 53.00 -52.03 -37.23
CA LYS A 3 52.47 -50.68 -37.52
C LYS A 3 52.37 -49.88 -36.22
N LYS A 4 52.96 -48.68 -36.30
CA LYS A 4 53.27 -47.74 -35.23
C LYS A 4 51.99 -47.07 -34.74
N ILE A 5 51.85 -46.94 -33.42
CA ILE A 5 50.99 -45.93 -32.80
C ILE A 5 51.92 -44.76 -32.46
N GLN A 6 51.77 -43.63 -33.15
CA GLN A 6 52.40 -42.35 -32.82
C GLN A 6 51.32 -41.26 -32.73
N LYS A 7 51.28 -40.69 -31.52
CA LYS A 7 50.72 -39.44 -30.97
C LYS A 7 50.16 -38.36 -31.93
N ASN A 8 49.05 -37.75 -31.49
CA ASN A 8 48.78 -36.29 -31.47
C ASN A 8 47.85 -36.05 -30.25
N LYS A 9 48.26 -35.47 -29.12
CA LYS A 9 48.51 -34.05 -28.78
C LYS A 9 47.33 -33.09 -29.07
N ASP A 10 46.78 -32.61 -27.95
CA ASP A 10 46.20 -31.29 -27.64
C ASP A 10 44.95 -30.82 -28.40
N VAL A 11 43.83 -30.66 -27.66
CA VAL A 11 43.15 -29.34 -27.49
C VAL A 11 42.41 -29.34 -26.14
N GLN A 12 42.85 -28.47 -25.24
CA GLN A 12 42.11 -28.01 -24.06
C GLN A 12 40.93 -27.14 -24.50
N SER A 13 39.76 -27.27 -23.85
CA SER A 13 39.04 -26.07 -23.40
C SER A 13 38.21 -26.41 -22.15
N VAL A 14 38.83 -26.16 -21.00
CA VAL A 14 38.11 -25.98 -19.74
C VAL A 14 37.18 -24.79 -19.95
N ALA A 15 35.87 -25.03 -19.99
CA ALA A 15 34.89 -23.95 -19.95
C ALA A 15 35.11 -23.18 -18.64
N LEU A 16 35.72 -22.00 -18.75
CA LEU A 16 35.78 -21.01 -17.69
C LEU A 16 34.34 -20.66 -17.31
N THR A 17 33.82 -21.33 -16.29
CA THR A 17 32.59 -20.94 -15.59
C THR A 17 32.84 -19.55 -15.05
N LYS A 18 32.36 -18.52 -15.77
CA LYS A 18 32.38 -17.13 -15.30
C LYS A 18 31.75 -17.14 -13.92
N LYS A 19 32.55 -16.86 -12.88
CA LYS A 19 32.05 -16.71 -11.51
C LYS A 19 30.98 -15.62 -11.54
N ILE A 20 29.74 -16.01 -11.27
CA ILE A 20 28.63 -15.08 -11.20
C ILE A 20 28.93 -14.12 -10.04
N PRO A 21 28.89 -12.80 -10.25
CA PRO A 21 29.09 -11.82 -9.19
C PRO A 21 28.10 -12.07 -8.05
N PRO A 22 28.50 -11.88 -6.77
CA PRO A 22 27.61 -12.12 -5.63
C PRO A 22 26.29 -11.34 -5.71
N GLU A 23 26.32 -10.13 -6.27
CA GLU A 23 25.11 -9.32 -6.50
C GLU A 23 24.16 -9.93 -7.54
N ASP A 24 24.70 -10.50 -8.61
CA ASP A 24 23.91 -11.12 -9.67
C ASP A 24 23.35 -12.47 -9.20
N MET A 25 24.12 -13.22 -8.40
CA MET A 25 23.64 -14.43 -7.74
C MET A 25 22.53 -14.11 -6.74
N LYS A 26 22.65 -13.02 -5.97
CA LYS A 26 21.59 -12.53 -5.07
C LYS A 26 20.32 -12.19 -5.85
N LYS A 27 20.42 -11.50 -6.99
CA LYS A 27 19.27 -11.20 -7.87
C LYS A 27 18.64 -12.48 -8.42
N ILE A 28 19.45 -13.46 -8.84
CA ILE A 28 18.97 -14.75 -9.33
C ILE A 28 18.23 -15.50 -8.22
N ILE A 29 18.77 -15.54 -7.01
CA ILE A 29 18.14 -16.19 -5.85
C ILE A 29 16.82 -15.49 -5.50
N ILE A 30 16.80 -14.16 -5.41
CA ILE A 30 15.57 -13.40 -5.16
C ILE A 30 14.55 -13.65 -6.26
N LYS A 31 14.94 -13.63 -7.54
CA LYS A 31 14.06 -13.96 -8.67
C LYS A 31 13.54 -15.40 -8.61
N SER A 32 14.35 -16.35 -8.14
CA SER A 32 13.93 -17.75 -8.02
C SER A 32 12.90 -17.97 -6.91
N PHE A 33 12.97 -17.22 -5.81
CA PHE A 33 11.98 -17.25 -4.73
C PHE A 33 10.71 -16.45 -5.05
N THR A 34 10.82 -15.45 -5.93
CA THR A 34 9.69 -14.56 -6.29
C THR A 34 8.96 -15.00 -7.56
N ARG A 35 9.47 -15.98 -8.30
CA ARG A 35 8.82 -16.50 -9.51
C ARG A 35 7.43 -17.07 -9.19
N GLY A 36 6.39 -16.52 -9.81
CA GLY A 36 4.99 -16.90 -9.58
C GLY A 36 4.35 -16.25 -8.33
N ILE A 37 5.12 -15.47 -7.56
CA ILE A 37 4.67 -14.63 -6.44
C ILE A 37 4.70 -13.15 -6.85
N ASP A 38 5.74 -12.73 -7.58
CA ASP A 38 5.88 -11.38 -8.10
C ASP A 38 4.93 -11.14 -9.27
N SER A 39 4.14 -10.08 -9.14
CA SER A 39 3.17 -9.59 -10.13
C SER A 39 3.73 -9.51 -11.55
N MET A 40 4.99 -9.09 -11.71
CA MET A 40 5.63 -8.97 -13.02
C MET A 40 5.92 -10.32 -13.64
N SER A 41 6.33 -11.32 -12.85
CA SER A 41 6.53 -12.69 -13.35
C SER A 41 5.22 -13.34 -13.81
N VAL A 42 4.11 -13.07 -13.12
CA VAL A 42 2.78 -13.57 -13.53
C VAL A 42 2.27 -12.83 -14.77
N LEU A 43 2.54 -11.53 -14.89
CA LEU A 43 2.23 -10.76 -16.10
C LEU A 43 3.04 -11.22 -17.31
N GLU A 44 4.33 -11.54 -17.14
CA GLU A 44 5.16 -12.11 -18.21
C GLU A 44 4.58 -13.44 -18.69
N GLU A 45 4.17 -14.33 -17.78
CA GLU A 45 3.49 -15.58 -18.11
C GLU A 45 2.16 -15.34 -18.85
N LEU A 46 1.31 -14.41 -18.38
CA LEU A 46 0.06 -14.06 -19.05
C LEU A 46 0.27 -13.40 -20.41
N SER A 47 1.31 -12.58 -20.57
CA SER A 47 1.62 -11.91 -21.84
C SER A 47 2.11 -12.88 -22.92
N SER A 48 2.68 -14.02 -22.51
CA SER A 48 3.14 -15.06 -23.42
C SER A 48 1.99 -15.91 -24.00
N LEU A 49 0.79 -15.80 -23.42
CA LEU A 49 -0.44 -16.44 -23.91
C LEU A 49 -1.09 -15.54 -24.97
N GLN A 50 -1.39 -16.09 -26.15
CA GLN A 50 -2.11 -15.33 -27.18
C GLN A 50 -3.55 -15.08 -26.74
N LEU A 51 -4.03 -13.82 -26.88
CA LEU A 51 -5.42 -13.43 -26.60
C LEU A 51 -6.47 -14.31 -27.32
N SER A 52 -6.11 -14.94 -28.45
CA SER A 52 -6.97 -15.86 -29.20
C SER A 52 -7.17 -17.24 -28.54
N ASP A 53 -6.34 -17.60 -27.57
CA ASP A 53 -6.43 -18.87 -26.84
C ASP A 53 -7.32 -18.76 -25.59
N PHE A 54 -7.71 -17.53 -25.19
CA PHE A 54 -8.62 -17.24 -24.06
C PHE A 54 -10.00 -17.87 -24.17
N PHE A 55 -10.43 -18.26 -25.37
CA PHE A 55 -11.81 -18.70 -25.63
C PHE A 55 -11.88 -20.15 -26.12
N LYS A 56 -10.79 -20.92 -26.05
CA LYS A 56 -10.70 -22.22 -26.76
C LYS A 56 -10.72 -23.47 -25.87
N ASN A 57 -10.30 -23.44 -24.60
CA ASN A 57 -10.14 -24.68 -23.79
C ASN A 57 -10.46 -24.53 -22.29
N GLN A 58 -11.45 -25.29 -21.79
CA GLN A 58 -11.92 -25.30 -20.39
C GLN A 58 -10.89 -25.69 -19.30
N GLU A 59 -9.84 -26.45 -19.62
CA GLU A 59 -8.80 -26.81 -18.64
C GLU A 59 -7.67 -25.76 -18.54
N GLN A 60 -7.34 -25.11 -19.67
CA GLN A 60 -6.45 -23.95 -19.66
C GLN A 60 -7.08 -22.79 -18.88
N ASP A 61 -8.42 -22.66 -18.93
CA ASP A 61 -9.18 -21.65 -18.19
C ASP A 61 -8.93 -21.68 -16.67
N LYS A 62 -8.69 -22.83 -16.04
CA LYS A 62 -8.46 -22.90 -14.58
C LYS A 62 -7.10 -22.35 -14.16
N ALA A 63 -6.03 -22.72 -14.87
CA ALA A 63 -4.70 -22.20 -14.61
C ALA A 63 -4.60 -20.71 -14.93
N LEU A 64 -5.27 -20.30 -16.02
CA LEU A 64 -5.39 -18.92 -16.44
C LEU A 64 -6.15 -18.08 -15.40
N ALA A 65 -7.32 -18.56 -14.95
CA ALA A 65 -8.12 -17.88 -13.93
C ALA A 65 -7.34 -17.66 -12.63
N ASN A 66 -6.55 -18.65 -12.20
CA ASN A 66 -5.70 -18.53 -11.02
C ASN A 66 -4.59 -17.47 -11.20
N ASN A 67 -3.96 -17.41 -12.37
CA ASN A 67 -2.98 -16.37 -12.68
C ASN A 67 -3.63 -14.97 -12.76
N PHE A 68 -4.84 -14.87 -13.30
CA PHE A 68 -5.62 -13.63 -13.29
C PHE A 68 -5.98 -13.15 -11.89
N GLU A 69 -6.40 -14.07 -11.01
CA GLU A 69 -6.70 -13.75 -9.62
C GLU A 69 -5.47 -13.21 -8.90
N LYS A 70 -4.30 -13.86 -9.07
CA LYS A 70 -3.03 -13.37 -8.50
C LYS A 70 -2.66 -11.96 -8.97
N VAL A 71 -2.81 -11.69 -10.27
CA VAL A 71 -2.54 -10.36 -10.83
C VAL A 71 -3.56 -9.34 -10.32
N ALA A 72 -4.85 -9.71 -10.27
CA ALA A 72 -5.88 -8.84 -9.73
C ALA A 72 -5.56 -8.46 -8.27
N LEU A 73 -5.15 -9.40 -7.44
CA LEU A 73 -4.73 -9.15 -6.06
C LEU A 73 -3.48 -8.27 -5.97
N ALA A 74 -2.48 -8.49 -6.83
CA ALA A 74 -1.26 -7.70 -6.85
C ALA A 74 -1.50 -6.23 -7.22
N PHE A 75 -2.42 -5.98 -8.16
CA PHE A 75 -2.85 -4.64 -8.58
C PHE A 75 -4.18 -4.26 -7.93
N SER A 76 -4.43 -4.72 -6.70
CA SER A 76 -5.69 -4.48 -5.99
C SER A 76 -5.89 -3.02 -5.65
N LEU A 77 -4.83 -2.28 -5.32
CA LEU A 77 -4.90 -0.83 -5.09
C LEU A 77 -5.25 -0.04 -6.34
N GLU A 78 -4.95 -0.55 -7.54
CA GLU A 78 -5.37 0.05 -8.81
C GLU A 78 -6.78 -0.40 -9.18
N SER A 79 -7.01 -1.71 -9.19
CA SER A 79 -8.26 -2.30 -9.67
C SER A 79 -9.43 -2.15 -8.71
N GLY A 80 -9.15 -2.09 -7.40
CA GLY A 80 -10.15 -2.09 -6.32
C GLY A 80 -10.76 -3.46 -6.02
N CYS A 81 -10.17 -4.56 -6.49
CA CYS A 81 -10.75 -5.91 -6.37
C CYS A 81 -10.97 -6.34 -4.90
N ILE A 82 -9.95 -6.22 -4.04
CA ILE A 82 -10.01 -6.58 -2.61
C ILE A 82 -11.01 -5.69 -1.89
N LEU A 83 -11.03 -4.39 -2.22
CA LEU A 83 -12.02 -3.47 -1.68
C LEU A 83 -13.45 -3.93 -2.02
N ALA A 84 -13.69 -4.35 -3.27
CA ALA A 84 -14.99 -4.83 -3.71
C ALA A 84 -15.41 -6.16 -3.04
N GLU A 85 -14.47 -7.03 -2.70
CA GLU A 85 -14.74 -8.24 -1.90
C GLU A 85 -15.13 -7.92 -0.45
N SER A 86 -14.61 -6.81 0.09
CA SER A 86 -14.88 -6.40 1.48
C SER A 86 -16.25 -5.76 1.69
N VAL A 87 -17.01 -5.51 0.62
CA VAL A 87 -18.30 -4.81 0.66
C VAL A 87 -19.46 -5.70 0.20
N PRO A 88 -20.69 -5.47 0.70
CA PRO A 88 -21.86 -6.21 0.23
C PRO A 88 -22.09 -6.02 -1.27
N GLU A 89 -22.52 -7.08 -1.96
CA GLU A 89 -22.73 -7.15 -3.42
C GLU A 89 -23.40 -5.89 -4.00
N ARG A 90 -24.48 -5.44 -3.35
CA ARG A 90 -25.28 -4.30 -3.78
C ARG A 90 -24.52 -2.95 -3.83
N TYR A 91 -23.40 -2.85 -3.15
CA TYR A 91 -22.58 -1.64 -3.08
C TYR A 91 -21.31 -1.76 -3.92
N LYS A 92 -21.04 -2.87 -4.61
CA LYS A 92 -19.81 -3.06 -5.39
C LYS A 92 -19.63 -1.99 -6.48
N SER A 93 -20.66 -1.73 -7.29
CA SER A 93 -20.58 -0.69 -8.33
C SER A 93 -20.35 0.70 -7.73
N PHE A 94 -21.08 1.02 -6.66
CA PHE A 94 -20.92 2.28 -5.93
C PHE A 94 -19.51 2.41 -5.32
N CYS A 95 -18.95 1.31 -4.83
CA CYS A 95 -17.62 1.24 -4.27
C CYS A 95 -16.53 1.65 -5.27
N PHE A 96 -16.58 1.10 -6.49
CA PHE A 96 -15.64 1.47 -7.56
C PHE A 96 -15.78 2.93 -7.97
N GLU A 97 -17.02 3.41 -8.11
CA GLU A 97 -17.26 4.80 -8.50
C GLU A 97 -16.78 5.78 -7.43
N LEU A 98 -17.05 5.51 -6.15
CA LEU A 98 -16.63 6.35 -5.04
C LEU A 98 -15.11 6.35 -4.90
N LYS A 99 -14.45 5.18 -4.99
CA LYS A 99 -12.98 5.08 -5.00
C LYS A 99 -12.39 5.97 -6.09
N LYS A 100 -12.85 5.81 -7.33
CA LYS A 100 -12.36 6.58 -8.48
C LYS A 100 -12.55 8.08 -8.27
N LYS A 101 -13.71 8.50 -7.77
CA LYS A 101 -13.99 9.93 -7.49
C LYS A 101 -13.08 10.50 -6.43
N LEU A 102 -12.83 9.78 -5.33
CA LEU A 102 -11.93 10.23 -4.27
C LEU A 102 -10.46 10.26 -4.74
N GLU A 103 -10.01 9.26 -5.50
CA GLU A 103 -8.67 9.27 -6.10
C GLU A 103 -8.48 10.48 -7.03
N GLN A 104 -9.51 10.85 -7.80
CA GLN A 104 -9.50 12.03 -8.65
C GLN A 104 -9.57 13.34 -7.87
N GLU A 105 -10.42 13.42 -6.84
CA GLU A 105 -10.60 14.61 -6.01
C GLU A 105 -9.30 15.00 -5.28
N PHE A 106 -8.57 14.01 -4.79
CA PHE A 106 -7.32 14.21 -4.04
C PHE A 106 -6.07 14.03 -4.90
N ASP A 107 -6.19 13.79 -6.21
CA ASP A 107 -5.08 13.50 -7.11
C ASP A 107 -4.12 12.44 -6.52
N CYS A 108 -4.66 11.28 -6.16
CA CYS A 108 -3.91 10.20 -5.51
C CYS A 108 -3.00 9.49 -6.51
N GLN A 109 -1.69 9.55 -6.29
CA GLN A 109 -0.67 8.96 -7.17
C GLN A 109 0.08 7.83 -6.48
N THR A 110 0.26 7.91 -5.17
CA THR A 110 1.06 6.96 -4.40
C THR A 110 0.20 5.85 -3.80
N ALA A 111 0.82 4.68 -3.54
CA ALA A 111 0.13 3.54 -2.94
C ALA A 111 -0.48 3.86 -1.58
N SER A 112 0.19 4.67 -0.75
CA SER A 112 -0.32 5.09 0.56
C SER A 112 -1.60 5.93 0.45
N GLU A 113 -1.65 6.85 -0.51
CA GLU A 113 -2.84 7.66 -0.75
C GLU A 113 -4.01 6.79 -1.23
N LYS A 114 -3.76 5.89 -2.20
CA LYS A 114 -4.78 4.96 -2.70
C LYS A 114 -5.32 4.06 -1.58
N ALA A 115 -4.44 3.53 -0.72
CA ALA A 115 -4.85 2.70 0.41
C ALA A 115 -5.75 3.47 1.39
N ILE A 116 -5.46 4.75 1.67
CA ILE A 116 -6.32 5.58 2.51
C ILE A 116 -7.67 5.85 1.84
N VAL A 117 -7.70 6.05 0.51
CA VAL A 117 -8.95 6.14 -0.24
C VAL A 117 -9.77 4.86 -0.10
N GLU A 118 -9.18 3.67 -0.29
CA GLU A 118 -9.91 2.41 -0.12
C GLU A 118 -10.46 2.25 1.31
N GLN A 119 -9.68 2.67 2.32
CA GLN A 119 -10.14 2.70 3.71
C GLN A 119 -11.33 3.64 3.91
N ALA A 120 -11.31 4.85 3.33
CA ALA A 120 -12.41 5.80 3.36
C ALA A 120 -13.67 5.21 2.70
N VAL A 121 -13.53 4.64 1.50
CA VAL A 121 -14.65 4.03 0.76
C VAL A 121 -15.29 2.90 1.56
N ASN A 122 -14.48 1.98 2.09
CA ASN A 122 -14.97 0.86 2.89
C ASN A 122 -15.71 1.33 4.14
N ALA A 123 -15.14 2.31 4.85
CA ALA A 123 -15.76 2.89 6.04
C ALA A 123 -17.12 3.54 5.71
N HIS A 124 -17.21 4.30 4.62
CA HIS A 124 -18.47 4.92 4.17
C HIS A 124 -19.52 3.87 3.83
N ILE A 125 -19.15 2.81 3.10
CA ILE A 125 -20.08 1.74 2.74
C ILE A 125 -20.55 0.97 3.99
N LYS A 126 -19.68 0.76 4.99
CA LYS A 126 -20.08 0.17 6.28
C LYS A 126 -21.12 1.03 6.99
N THR A 127 -20.95 2.36 7.01
CA THR A 127 -21.96 3.28 7.54
C THR A 127 -23.32 3.09 6.85
N LEU A 128 -23.35 3.02 5.51
CA LEU A 128 -24.58 2.79 4.75
C LEU A 128 -25.18 1.39 5.00
N SER A 129 -24.34 0.37 5.08
CA SER A 129 -24.74 -1.03 5.29
C SER A 129 -25.39 -1.20 6.66
N TYR A 130 -24.74 -0.73 7.72
CA TYR A 130 -25.28 -0.81 9.07
C TYR A 130 -26.50 0.08 9.27
N SER A 131 -26.53 1.28 8.68
CA SER A 131 -27.72 2.15 8.73
C SER A 131 -28.93 1.46 8.10
N ARG A 132 -28.73 0.75 6.98
CA ARG A 132 -29.79 -0.06 6.35
C ARG A 132 -30.25 -1.20 7.25
N LEU A 133 -29.32 -1.94 7.85
CA LEU A 133 -29.65 -3.05 8.75
C LEU A 133 -30.43 -2.54 9.97
N MET A 134 -30.02 -1.42 10.55
CA MET A 134 -30.73 -0.77 11.64
C MET A 134 -32.15 -0.34 11.22
N ASN A 135 -32.31 0.28 10.04
CA ASN A 135 -33.62 0.65 9.50
C ASN A 135 -34.55 -0.55 9.30
N LYS A 136 -34.01 -1.71 8.89
CA LYS A 136 -34.79 -2.95 8.75
C LYS A 136 -35.38 -3.42 10.08
N HIS A 137 -34.75 -3.08 11.20
CA HIS A 137 -35.15 -3.50 12.55
C HIS A 137 -35.76 -2.36 13.39
N LYS A 138 -36.06 -1.21 12.78
CA LYS A 138 -36.53 0.01 13.46
C LYS A 138 -37.91 -0.15 14.09
N GLU A 139 -38.81 -0.90 13.45
CA GLU A 139 -40.18 -1.13 13.92
C GLU A 139 -40.39 -2.63 14.16
N PRO A 140 -39.83 -3.18 15.25
CA PRO A 140 -40.00 -4.59 15.54
C PRO A 140 -41.41 -4.84 16.05
N GLU A 141 -42.08 -5.85 15.49
CA GLU A 141 -43.38 -6.35 15.99
C GLU A 141 -43.32 -6.77 17.48
N HIS A 142 -42.14 -7.22 17.92
CA HIS A 142 -41.83 -7.51 19.32
C HIS A 142 -40.43 -7.03 19.68
N LEU A 143 -40.29 -6.26 20.76
CA LEU A 143 -39.03 -5.74 21.27
C LEU A 143 -38.41 -6.72 22.28
N SER A 144 -37.50 -7.59 21.81
CA SER A 144 -36.73 -8.48 22.67
C SER A 144 -35.39 -7.86 23.12
N PRO A 145 -34.81 -8.30 24.25
CA PRO A 145 -33.48 -7.86 24.69
C PRO A 145 -32.40 -8.05 23.61
N ASP A 146 -32.46 -9.14 22.86
CA ASP A 146 -31.51 -9.42 21.77
C ASP A 146 -31.60 -8.39 20.64
N LYS A 147 -32.81 -7.94 20.30
CA LYS A 147 -33.00 -6.89 19.28
C LYS A 147 -32.47 -5.55 19.76
N VAL A 148 -32.70 -5.21 21.02
CA VAL A 148 -32.13 -3.99 21.62
C VAL A 148 -30.60 -4.04 21.58
N ASN A 149 -29.99 -5.17 21.94
CA ASN A 149 -28.55 -5.36 21.88
C ASN A 149 -28.01 -5.26 20.45
N MET A 150 -28.71 -5.85 19.48
CA MET A 150 -28.34 -5.77 18.07
C MET A 150 -28.43 -4.34 17.51
N LEU A 151 -29.48 -3.59 17.83
CA LEU A 151 -29.62 -2.18 17.43
C LEU A 151 -28.52 -1.32 18.07
N ASN A 152 -28.20 -1.55 19.34
CA ASN A 152 -27.08 -0.90 20.02
C ASN A 152 -25.74 -1.22 19.35
N PHE A 153 -25.53 -2.46 18.92
CA PHE A 153 -24.34 -2.86 18.17
C PHE A 153 -24.25 -2.10 16.84
N TYR A 154 -25.31 -2.08 16.03
CA TYR A 154 -25.32 -1.33 14.78
C TYR A 154 -25.09 0.16 14.98
N SER A 155 -25.70 0.78 16.00
CA SER A 155 -25.48 2.20 16.30
C SER A 155 -24.01 2.51 16.58
N ARG A 156 -23.31 1.66 17.33
CA ARG A 156 -21.88 1.84 17.63
C ARG A 156 -21.01 1.64 16.41
N GLU A 157 -21.31 0.63 15.59
CA GLU A 157 -20.56 0.35 14.37
C GLU A 157 -20.75 1.43 13.30
N ILE A 158 -21.94 2.02 13.20
CA ILE A 158 -22.21 3.20 12.34
C ILE A 158 -21.29 4.36 12.74
N ASP A 159 -21.26 4.69 14.03
CA ASP A 159 -20.46 5.80 14.58
C ASP A 159 -18.95 5.53 14.44
N ARG A 160 -18.50 4.31 14.69
CA ARG A 160 -17.11 3.89 14.45
C ARG A 160 -16.71 4.00 12.98
N ALA A 161 -17.52 3.47 12.07
CA ALA A 161 -17.26 3.53 10.64
C ALA A 161 -17.26 4.97 10.13
N HIS A 162 -18.19 5.80 10.62
CA HIS A 162 -18.24 7.21 10.26
C HIS A 162 -17.00 7.98 10.72
N ARG A 163 -16.52 7.74 11.95
CA ARG A 163 -15.24 8.32 12.41
C ARG A 163 -14.06 7.86 11.56
N GLN A 164 -13.99 6.57 11.21
CA GLN A 164 -12.95 6.05 10.32
C GLN A 164 -12.97 6.73 8.95
N TYR A 165 -14.15 6.98 8.40
CA TYR A 165 -14.30 7.73 7.15
C TYR A 165 -13.76 9.16 7.28
N ILE A 166 -14.19 9.91 8.30
CA ILE A 166 -13.73 11.28 8.52
C ILE A 166 -12.21 11.32 8.69
N SER A 167 -11.65 10.47 9.56
CA SER A 167 -10.21 10.44 9.79
C SER A 167 -9.41 10.11 8.53
N ALA A 168 -9.91 9.23 7.65
CA ALA A 168 -9.25 8.93 6.38
C ALA A 168 -9.27 10.14 5.43
N ILE A 169 -10.41 10.84 5.32
CA ILE A 169 -10.52 12.05 4.51
C ILE A 169 -9.64 13.20 5.05
N GLU A 170 -9.61 13.39 6.36
CA GLU A 170 -8.73 14.38 7.01
C GLU A 170 -7.26 14.06 6.79
N THR A 171 -6.88 12.78 6.86
CA THR A 171 -5.52 12.33 6.57
C THR A 171 -5.13 12.63 5.11
N LEU A 172 -6.02 12.37 4.15
CA LEU A 172 -5.79 12.71 2.74
C LEU A 172 -5.61 14.22 2.55
N LYS A 173 -6.47 15.04 3.17
CA LYS A 173 -6.35 16.50 3.14
C LYS A 173 -5.01 16.98 3.72
N PHE A 174 -4.58 16.40 4.83
CA PHE A 174 -3.30 16.73 5.45
C PHE A 174 -2.11 16.33 4.57
N MET A 175 -2.14 15.16 3.93
CA MET A 175 -1.10 14.73 2.99
C MET A 175 -0.98 15.65 1.78
N LYS A 176 -2.09 16.23 1.32
CA LYS A 176 -2.13 17.16 0.19
C LYS A 176 -1.86 18.61 0.59
N GLN A 177 -1.76 18.91 1.88
CA GLN A 177 -1.46 20.26 2.34
C GLN A 177 0.01 20.62 2.02
N PRO A 178 0.28 21.81 1.46
CA PRO A 178 1.65 22.22 1.18
C PRO A 178 2.47 22.31 2.47
N SER A 179 3.76 21.94 2.39
CA SER A 179 4.66 22.02 3.55
C SER A 179 4.78 23.48 4.02
N LEU A 180 4.39 23.73 5.27
CA LEU A 180 4.54 25.02 5.91
C LEU A 180 6.04 25.28 6.13
N LYS A 181 6.66 26.06 5.24
CA LYS A 181 8.02 26.60 5.44
C LYS A 181 7.96 27.72 6.47
N VAL A 182 7.84 27.35 7.75
CA VAL A 182 7.92 28.32 8.85
C VAL A 182 9.39 28.68 9.05
N ASN A 183 9.82 29.80 8.47
CA ASN A 183 11.12 30.37 8.78
C ASN A 183 11.00 31.09 10.13
N ILE A 184 11.22 30.37 11.23
CA ILE A 184 11.20 30.95 12.58
C ILE A 184 12.44 31.83 12.72
N LYS A 185 12.31 33.11 12.39
CA LYS A 185 13.27 34.13 12.82
C LYS A 185 13.07 34.34 14.32
N THR A 186 13.79 33.58 15.13
CA THR A 186 13.87 33.81 16.57
C THR A 186 14.61 35.12 16.82
N ASN A 187 13.90 36.14 17.34
CA ASN A 187 14.49 37.36 17.88
C ASN A 187 15.21 37.11 19.23
N ASN A 188 16.10 36.12 19.28
CA ASN A 188 17.05 35.96 20.39
C ASN A 188 18.20 36.98 20.31
N ALA A 189 18.11 37.95 19.41
CA ALA A 189 19.20 38.87 19.05
C ALA A 189 19.19 40.23 19.78
N PHE A 190 18.23 40.53 20.66
CA PHE A 190 18.18 41.87 21.32
C PHE A 190 18.05 41.88 22.85
N LEU A 191 18.04 40.72 23.51
CA LEU A 191 18.11 40.66 24.98
C LEU A 191 19.50 40.27 25.51
N ALA A 192 20.41 39.81 24.64
CA ALA A 192 21.81 39.53 25.01
C ALA A 192 22.73 40.75 24.87
N GLU A 193 22.42 41.72 24.00
CA GLU A 193 23.24 42.95 23.84
C GLU A 193 23.13 43.92 25.03
N ASN A 194 22.04 43.85 25.80
CA ASN A 194 21.85 44.70 26.98
C ASN A 194 22.27 44.02 28.30
N GLN A 195 22.81 42.81 28.26
CA GLN A 195 23.50 42.26 29.43
C GLN A 195 24.91 42.83 29.49
N GLN A 196 25.01 44.07 29.99
CA GLN A 196 26.26 44.56 30.56
C GLN A 196 26.69 43.59 31.67
N PHE A 197 27.78 42.87 31.43
CA PHE A 197 28.54 42.27 32.52
C PHE A 197 29.10 43.41 33.36
N ASN A 198 28.44 43.74 34.48
CA ASN A 198 29.06 44.52 35.55
C ASN A 198 30.20 43.68 36.15
N SER A 199 31.35 43.70 35.48
CA SER A 199 32.60 43.30 36.08
C SER A 199 33.02 44.44 37.02
N TYR A 200 32.67 44.32 38.29
CA TYR A 200 33.27 45.14 39.33
C TYR A 200 34.78 44.87 39.32
N LYS A 201 35.56 45.79 38.73
CA LYS A 201 36.98 45.91 39.02
C LYS A 201 37.10 46.39 40.45
N ASN A 202 37.36 45.48 41.39
CA ASN A 202 37.98 45.85 42.65
C ASN A 202 39.39 46.37 42.33
N GLN A 203 39.51 47.68 42.15
CA GLN A 203 40.77 48.40 42.32
C GLN A 203 40.77 48.96 43.74
N ASP A 204 41.13 48.12 44.71
CA ASP A 204 41.61 48.62 45.99
C ASP A 204 43.13 48.77 45.90
N ASN A 205 43.54 49.89 45.30
CA ASN A 205 44.80 50.51 45.63
C ASN A 205 44.53 51.48 46.79
N GLU A 206 44.64 51.01 48.02
CA GLU A 206 44.97 51.89 49.14
C GLU A 206 46.38 51.56 49.62
N SER A 207 47.25 52.57 49.51
CA SER A 207 48.58 52.60 50.11
C SER A 207 48.59 53.77 51.08
N LYS A 208 48.66 53.47 52.39
CA LYS A 208 49.41 54.16 53.46
C LYS A 208 48.91 53.75 54.84
#